data_AF-A0A8B3CBK0-F1
#
_entry.id   AF-A0A8B3CBK0-F1
#
_cell.length_a   1.000
_cell.length_b   1.000
_cell.length_c   1.000
_cell.angle_alpha   90.00
_cell.angle_beta   90.00
_cell.angle_gamma   90.00
#
_symmetry.space_group_name_H-M   'P 1'
#
loop_
_entity.id
_entity.type
_entity.pdbx_description
1 polymer ?
#
loop_
_entity_poly.entity_id
_entity_poly.type
_entity_poly.pdbx_seq_one_letter_code
_entity_poly.pdbx_strand_id
1 'polypeptide(L)'
;MTDLLITAAEVLETAFPSNEYVPEGMIVPARIETAQLGFLRPVFGKLYDKLGEEPYAAFCRTYIKPALAYYVRYLMVDEQCAAIGAAGVRQNKSAYTEAVPDSRLHRLRRQARNDADTLLDKAIDYVENNPAMFPEYDPKENIRRRVLIKGGFIL
;
A
#
# COMPACT_ATOMS: atom_id res chain seq x y z
N MET A 1 4.03 14.67 -13.43
CA MET A 1 4.54 13.38 -12.94
C MET A 1 4.48 13.45 -11.43
N THR A 2 3.76 12.54 -10.79
CA THR A 2 3.77 12.39 -9.34
C THR A 2 5.08 11.70 -8.96
N ASP A 3 5.89 12.34 -8.14
CA ASP A 3 7.11 11.70 -7.63
C ASP A 3 6.74 10.48 -6.77
N LEU A 4 7.60 9.45 -6.85
CA LEU A 4 7.43 8.25 -6.04
C LEU A 4 7.90 8.54 -4.62
N LEU A 5 7.03 8.31 -3.64
CA LEU A 5 7.28 8.51 -2.23
C LEU A 5 8.19 7.41 -1.63
N ILE A 6 8.36 6.29 -2.32
CA ILE A 6 9.21 5.17 -1.90
C ILE A 6 9.89 4.54 -3.11
N THR A 7 11.08 3.97 -2.89
CA THR A 7 11.83 3.21 -3.90
C THR A 7 11.54 1.70 -3.80
N ALA A 8 11.87 0.94 -4.86
CA ALA A 8 11.72 -0.52 -4.86
C ALA A 8 12.56 -1.19 -3.76
N ALA A 9 13.81 -0.74 -3.56
CA ALA A 9 14.67 -1.20 -2.48
C ALA A 9 14.06 -0.99 -1.08
N GLU A 10 13.50 0.20 -0.80
CA GLU A 10 12.86 0.49 0.48
C GLU A 10 11.60 -0.38 0.71
N VAL A 11 10.86 -0.69 -0.35
CA VAL A 11 9.72 -1.62 -0.29
C VAL A 11 10.19 -3.01 0.12
N LEU A 12 11.27 -3.52 -0.49
CA LEU A 12 11.85 -4.83 -0.15
C LEU A 12 12.28 -4.87 1.31
N GLU A 13 13.03 -3.87 1.77
CA GLU A 13 13.52 -3.81 3.15
C GLU A 13 12.37 -3.79 4.18
N THR A 14 11.28 -3.08 3.87
CA THR A 14 10.21 -2.83 4.84
C THR A 14 9.13 -3.91 4.86
N ALA A 15 8.70 -4.36 3.68
CA ALA A 15 7.52 -5.22 3.55
C ALA A 15 7.86 -6.69 3.30
N PHE A 16 9.09 -7.03 2.91
CA PHE A 16 9.49 -8.40 2.63
C PHE A 16 10.56 -8.85 3.66
N PRO A 17 10.25 -9.84 4.52
CA PRO A 17 11.23 -10.34 5.48
C PRO A 17 12.43 -10.97 4.75
N SER A 18 13.62 -10.93 5.36
CA SER A 18 14.89 -11.34 4.74
C SER A 18 14.97 -12.81 4.27
N ASN A 19 13.97 -13.63 4.61
CA ASN A 19 13.83 -15.02 4.17
C ASN A 19 12.99 -15.19 2.90
N GLU A 20 12.34 -14.13 2.39
CA GLU A 20 11.59 -14.13 1.13
C GLU A 20 12.44 -13.50 0.02
N TYR A 21 12.83 -14.28 -1.00
CA TYR A 21 13.55 -13.73 -2.16
C TYR A 21 12.56 -13.17 -3.18
N VAL A 22 12.53 -11.84 -3.31
CA VAL A 22 11.80 -11.12 -4.35
C VAL A 22 12.81 -10.27 -5.14
N PRO A 23 12.98 -10.49 -6.46
CA PRO A 23 13.86 -9.66 -7.27
C PRO A 23 13.35 -8.20 -7.28
N GLU A 24 14.24 -7.23 -7.08
CA GLU A 24 13.88 -5.80 -7.09
C GLU A 24 13.17 -5.38 -8.38
N GLY A 25 13.59 -5.92 -9.53
CA GLY A 25 12.95 -5.67 -10.83
C GLY A 25 11.49 -6.14 -10.93
N MET A 26 10.98 -6.92 -9.98
CA MET A 26 9.57 -7.28 -9.89
C MET A 26 8.71 -6.13 -9.34
N ILE A 27 9.31 -5.20 -8.58
CA ILE A 27 8.66 -3.99 -8.09
C ILE A 27 8.87 -2.88 -9.11
N VAL A 28 7.96 -2.78 -10.06
CA VAL A 28 8.01 -1.73 -11.09
C VAL A 28 7.48 -0.40 -10.55
N PRO A 29 8.06 0.75 -10.98
CA PRO A 29 7.58 2.10 -10.62
C PRO A 29 6.06 2.30 -10.75
N ALA A 30 5.47 1.78 -11.83
CA ALA A 30 4.03 1.87 -12.08
C ALA A 30 3.18 1.20 -10.98
N ARG A 31 3.70 0.18 -10.30
CA ARG A 31 3.00 -0.49 -9.19
C ARG A 31 3.02 0.35 -7.93
N ILE A 32 4.16 0.99 -7.65
CA ILE A 32 4.27 1.96 -6.55
C ILE A 32 3.29 3.11 -6.80
N GLU A 33 3.27 3.65 -8.02
CA GLU A 33 2.31 4.69 -8.41
C GLU A 33 0.85 4.24 -8.25
N THR A 34 0.53 3.02 -8.70
CA THR A 34 -0.82 2.43 -8.53
C THR A 34 -1.20 2.35 -7.05
N ALA A 35 -0.29 1.93 -6.17
CA ALA A 35 -0.54 1.88 -4.74
C ALA A 35 -0.75 3.29 -4.14
N GLN A 36 0.04 4.28 -4.56
CA GLN A 36 -0.12 5.66 -4.09
C GLN A 36 -1.48 6.24 -4.49
N LEU A 37 -1.85 6.12 -5.77
CA LEU A 37 -3.09 6.67 -6.31
C LEU A 37 -4.32 5.93 -5.78
N GLY A 38 -4.21 4.61 -5.59
CA GLY A 38 -5.32 3.77 -5.12
C GLY A 38 -5.59 3.86 -3.62
N PHE A 39 -4.56 4.07 -2.79
CA PHE A 39 -4.71 3.98 -1.33
C PHE A 39 -4.39 5.27 -0.58
N LEU A 40 -3.43 6.08 -1.04
CA LEU A 40 -3.02 7.30 -0.33
C LEU A 40 -3.82 8.51 -0.79
N ARG A 41 -3.94 8.73 -2.11
CA ARG A 41 -4.66 9.89 -2.67
C ARG A 41 -6.11 10.02 -2.17
N PRO A 42 -6.91 8.93 -2.07
CA PRO A 42 -8.29 9.02 -1.57
C PRO A 42 -8.40 9.32 -0.07
N VAL A 43 -7.31 9.17 0.68
CA VAL A 43 -7.25 9.39 2.13
C VAL A 43 -6.75 10.79 2.44
N PHE A 44 -5.67 11.21 1.81
CA PHE A 44 -5.02 12.49 2.10
C PHE A 44 -5.50 13.65 1.24
N GLY A 45 -6.23 13.39 0.15
CA GLY A 45 -6.83 14.44 -0.68
C GLY A 45 -5.77 15.43 -1.17
N LYS A 46 -5.97 16.73 -0.96
CA LYS A 46 -5.00 17.78 -1.33
C LYS A 46 -3.62 17.64 -0.67
N LEU A 47 -3.54 17.10 0.55
CA LEU A 47 -2.25 16.85 1.21
C LEU A 47 -1.39 15.86 0.42
N TYR A 48 -2.00 14.94 -0.34
CA TYR A 48 -1.26 13.95 -1.15
C TYR A 48 -0.27 14.60 -2.11
N ASP A 49 -0.68 15.70 -2.78
CA ASP A 49 0.15 16.40 -3.76
C ASP A 49 1.38 17.08 -3.11
N LYS A 50 1.37 17.21 -1.78
CA LYS A 50 2.42 17.83 -0.97
C LYS A 50 3.30 16.84 -0.23
N LEU A 51 2.92 15.56 -0.13
CA LEU A 51 3.65 14.56 0.65
C LEU A 51 5.13 14.40 0.22
N GLY A 52 5.48 14.71 -1.02
CA GLY A 52 6.86 14.67 -1.50
C GLY A 52 7.72 15.87 -1.09
N GLU A 53 7.14 16.91 -0.48
CA GLU A 53 7.84 18.13 -0.09
C GLU A 53 8.55 17.97 1.27
N GLU A 54 9.68 18.67 1.44
CA GLU A 54 10.50 18.68 2.66
C GLU A 54 9.74 18.82 4.00
N PRO A 55 8.72 19.70 4.17
CA PRO A 55 8.00 19.79 5.45
C PRO A 55 7.34 18.47 5.89
N TYR A 56 7.05 17.58 4.94
CA TYR A 56 6.40 16.31 5.18
C TYR A 56 7.35 15.10 5.09
N ALA A 57 8.64 15.31 4.83
CA ALA A 57 9.61 14.23 4.65
C ALA A 57 9.71 13.31 5.87
N ALA A 58 9.72 13.88 7.09
CA ALA A 58 9.77 13.11 8.34
C ALA A 58 8.50 12.28 8.57
N PHE A 59 7.33 12.87 8.27
CA PHE A 59 6.04 12.18 8.34
C PHE A 59 5.97 11.04 7.31
N CYS A 60 6.39 11.31 6.08
CA CYS A 60 6.44 10.33 5.01
C CYS A 60 7.34 9.15 5.36
N ARG A 61 8.57 9.42 5.83
CA ARG A 61 9.51 8.37 6.24
C ARG A 61 8.96 7.50 7.36
N THR A 62 8.29 8.10 8.35
CA THR A 62 7.87 7.40 9.57
C THR A 62 6.55 6.66 9.41
N TYR A 63 5.59 7.22 8.66
CA TYR A 63 4.21 6.72 8.62
C TYR A 63 3.78 6.28 7.22
N ILE A 64 4.09 7.04 6.18
CA ILE A 64 3.59 6.77 4.82
C ILE A 64 4.37 5.64 4.15
N LYS A 65 5.72 5.69 4.17
CA LYS A 65 6.58 4.70 3.51
C LYS A 65 6.28 3.28 3.99
N PRO A 66 6.16 2.98 5.30
CA PRO A 66 5.79 1.64 5.76
C PRO A 66 4.42 1.19 5.24
N ALA A 67 3.39 2.03 5.33
CA ALA A 67 2.06 1.68 4.83
C ALA A 67 2.07 1.41 3.32
N LEU A 68 2.77 2.25 2.55
CA LEU A 68 2.90 2.12 1.10
C LEU A 68 3.63 0.83 0.71
N ALA A 69 4.70 0.46 1.42
CA ALA A 69 5.42 -0.79 1.16
C ALA A 69 4.51 -2.02 1.32
N TYR A 70 3.69 -2.08 2.37
CA TYR A 70 2.75 -3.19 2.56
C TYR A 70 1.59 -3.17 1.54
N TYR A 71 1.15 -2.02 1.04
CA TYR A 71 0.21 -1.97 -0.09
C TYR A 71 0.82 -2.48 -1.40
N VAL A 72 2.09 -2.17 -1.65
CA VAL A 72 2.80 -2.74 -2.82
C VAL A 72 2.90 -4.25 -2.68
N ARG A 73 3.23 -4.78 -1.49
CA ARG A 73 3.20 -6.22 -1.21
C ARG A 73 1.82 -6.83 -1.48
N TYR A 74 0.76 -6.18 -1.01
CA TYR A 74 -0.62 -6.62 -1.25
C TYR A 74 -0.92 -6.75 -2.75
N LEU A 75 -0.54 -5.75 -3.57
CA LEU A 75 -0.73 -5.80 -5.03
C LEU A 75 0.13 -6.88 -5.70
N MET A 76 1.34 -7.13 -5.19
CA MET A 76 2.23 -8.15 -5.75
C MET A 76 1.72 -9.58 -5.51
N VAL A 77 1.12 -9.84 -4.33
CA VAL A 77 0.52 -11.16 -4.07
C VAL A 77 -0.62 -11.45 -5.05
N ASP A 78 -1.37 -10.44 -5.49
CA ASP A 78 -2.42 -10.58 -6.51
C ASP A 78 -1.87 -11.01 -7.87
N GLU A 79 -0.79 -10.37 -8.35
CA GLU A 79 -0.19 -10.74 -9.64
C GLU A 79 0.48 -12.10 -9.62
N GLN A 80 1.12 -12.48 -8.51
CA GLN A 80 1.71 -13.80 -8.38
C GLN A 80 0.66 -14.92 -8.45
N CYS A 81 -0.59 -14.65 -8.06
CA CYS A 81 -1.70 -15.59 -8.20
C CYS A 81 -2.20 -15.75 -9.65
N ALA A 82 -1.99 -14.74 -10.51
CA ALA A 82 -2.56 -14.67 -11.86
C ALA A 82 -1.46 -14.37 -12.90
N ALA A 83 -0.73 -15.39 -13.35
CA ALA A 83 0.21 -15.24 -14.44
C ALA A 83 -0.54 -15.21 -15.78
N ILE A 84 -0.52 -14.07 -16.48
CA ILE A 84 -1.08 -13.98 -17.83
C ILE A 84 -0.10 -14.62 -18.82
N GLY A 85 -0.47 -15.76 -19.39
CA GLY A 85 0.29 -16.42 -20.45
C GLY A 85 -0.42 -16.31 -21.80
N ALA A 86 0.27 -16.71 -22.88
CA ALA A 86 -0.26 -16.69 -24.25
C ALA A 86 -1.55 -17.51 -24.47
N ALA A 87 -1.97 -18.31 -23.47
CA ALA A 87 -3.20 -19.12 -23.49
C ALA A 87 -4.24 -18.68 -22.43
N GLY A 88 -4.12 -17.46 -21.87
CA GLY A 88 -5.02 -16.93 -20.83
C GLY A 88 -4.37 -16.81 -19.44
N VAL A 89 -5.17 -16.47 -18.43
CA VAL A 89 -4.74 -16.38 -17.02
C VAL A 89 -4.45 -17.78 -16.50
N ARG A 90 -3.20 -18.06 -16.14
CA ARG A 90 -2.75 -19.31 -15.52
C ARG A 90 -2.42 -19.05 -14.05
N GLN A 91 -2.92 -19.92 -13.18
CA GLN A 91 -2.43 -19.99 -11.81
C GLN A 91 -0.97 -20.45 -11.85
N ASN A 92 -0.08 -19.71 -11.20
CA ASN A 92 1.36 -19.92 -11.28
C ASN A 92 1.75 -21.17 -10.45
N LYS A 93 1.69 -22.35 -11.06
CA LYS A 93 2.24 -23.59 -10.51
C LYS A 93 3.62 -23.81 -11.15
N SER A 94 4.69 -23.46 -10.45
CA SER A 94 6.06 -23.78 -10.88
C SER A 94 6.36 -25.26 -10.65
N ALA A 95 7.04 -25.90 -11.61
CA ALA A 95 7.31 -27.34 -11.60
C ALA A 95 8.40 -27.81 -10.60
N TYR A 96 9.03 -26.89 -9.85
CA TYR A 96 10.18 -27.18 -8.97
C TYR A 96 10.08 -26.55 -7.57
N THR A 97 8.93 -26.01 -7.20
CA THR A 97 8.62 -25.53 -5.84
C THR A 97 7.19 -25.95 -5.51
N GLU A 98 6.97 -26.51 -4.31
CA GLU A 98 5.61 -26.90 -3.90
C GLU A 98 4.67 -25.69 -4.03
N ALA A 99 3.62 -25.84 -4.84
CA ALA A 99 2.61 -24.81 -5.01
C ALA A 99 1.99 -24.50 -3.64
N VAL A 100 2.12 -23.26 -3.18
CA VAL A 100 1.47 -22.81 -1.95
C VAL A 100 -0.05 -23.00 -2.11
N PRO A 101 -0.74 -23.69 -1.19
CA PRO A 101 -2.18 -23.85 -1.28
C PRO A 101 -2.89 -22.49 -1.26
N ASP A 102 -3.92 -22.32 -2.07
CA ASP A 102 -4.64 -21.04 -2.28
C ASP A 102 -5.09 -20.36 -0.96
N SER A 103 -5.44 -21.15 0.05
CA SER A 103 -5.79 -20.65 1.38
C SER A 103 -4.65 -19.90 2.09
N ARG A 104 -3.39 -20.33 1.89
CA ARG A 104 -2.20 -19.68 2.46
C ARG A 104 -1.87 -18.39 1.70
N LEU A 105 -2.09 -18.35 0.37
CA LEU A 105 -1.94 -17.13 -0.43
C LEU A 105 -2.99 -16.07 -0.04
N HIS A 106 -4.27 -16.46 0.06
CA HIS A 106 -5.32 -15.55 0.53
C HIS A 106 -5.03 -15.00 1.93
N ARG A 107 -4.46 -15.83 2.83
CA ARG A 107 -4.06 -15.39 4.16
C ARG A 107 -2.92 -14.37 4.12
N LEU A 108 -1.87 -14.62 3.34
CA LEU A 108 -0.75 -13.68 3.17
C LEU A 108 -1.21 -12.35 2.57
N ARG A 109 -2.08 -12.41 1.57
CA ARG A 109 -2.69 -11.22 0.97
C ARG A 109 -3.48 -10.41 2.00
N ARG A 110 -4.38 -11.08 2.74
CA ARG A 110 -5.19 -10.43 3.78
C ARG A 110 -4.30 -9.83 4.88
N GLN A 111 -3.24 -10.54 5.27
CA GLN A 111 -2.28 -10.05 6.24
C GLN A 111 -1.58 -8.78 5.75
N ALA A 112 -1.00 -8.80 4.55
CA ALA A 112 -0.35 -7.62 3.96
C ALA A 112 -1.31 -6.42 3.87
N ARG A 113 -2.57 -6.67 3.51
CA ARG A 113 -3.61 -5.65 3.49
C ARG A 113 -3.88 -5.07 4.89
N ASN A 114 -4.09 -5.93 5.87
CA ASN A 114 -4.37 -5.52 7.26
C ASN A 114 -3.22 -4.73 7.88
N ASP A 115 -1.98 -5.16 7.63
CA ASP A 115 -0.77 -4.47 8.11
C ASP A 115 -0.68 -3.07 7.47
N ALA A 116 -0.92 -2.96 6.16
CA ALA A 116 -0.96 -1.68 5.45
C ALA A 116 -2.08 -0.76 5.97
N ASP A 117 -3.27 -1.32 6.20
CA ASP A 117 -4.43 -0.59 6.69
C ASP A 117 -4.16 -0.02 8.10
N THR A 118 -3.59 -0.84 8.99
CA THR A 118 -3.21 -0.45 10.35
C THR A 118 -2.18 0.68 10.36
N LEU A 119 -1.15 0.59 9.51
CA LEU A 119 -0.13 1.62 9.39
C LEU A 119 -0.70 2.93 8.82
N LEU A 120 -1.60 2.83 7.84
CA LEU A 120 -2.27 4.00 7.27
C LEU A 120 -3.21 4.65 8.29
N ASP A 121 -3.93 3.88 9.09
CA ASP A 121 -4.79 4.43 10.15
C ASP A 121 -3.97 5.19 11.20
N LYS A 122 -2.80 4.64 11.58
CA LYS A 122 -1.85 5.37 12.44
C LYS A 122 -1.37 6.68 11.81
N ALA A 123 -1.15 6.71 10.50
CA ALA A 123 -0.77 7.93 9.77
C ALA A 123 -1.90 8.96 9.76
N ILE A 124 -3.14 8.53 9.53
CA ILE A 124 -4.34 9.37 9.57
C ILE A 124 -4.51 9.97 10.96
N ASP A 125 -4.43 9.15 12.01
CA ASP A 125 -4.56 9.61 13.39
C ASP A 125 -3.47 10.64 13.74
N TYR A 126 -2.24 10.48 13.23
CA TYR A 126 -1.17 11.47 13.43
C TYR A 126 -1.50 12.81 12.78
N VAL A 127 -1.98 12.82 11.54
CA VAL A 127 -2.36 14.03 10.82
C VAL A 127 -3.55 14.73 11.50
N GLU A 128 -4.58 13.97 11.87
CA GLU A 128 -5.78 14.48 12.51
C GLU A 128 -5.54 15.07 13.90
N ASN A 129 -4.59 14.51 14.66
CA ASN A 129 -4.19 15.05 15.96
C ASN A 129 -3.26 16.27 15.88
N ASN A 130 -2.76 16.60 14.68
CA ASN A 130 -1.80 17.68 14.47
C ASN A 130 -2.20 18.62 13.32
N PRO A 131 -3.42 19.19 13.33
CA PRO A 131 -3.95 19.96 12.19
C PRO A 131 -3.10 21.20 11.84
N ALA A 132 -2.43 21.80 12.84
CA ALA A 132 -1.54 22.94 12.62
C ALA A 132 -0.31 22.59 11.76
N MET A 133 0.13 21.33 11.78
CA MET A 133 1.25 20.85 10.96
C MET A 133 0.82 20.41 9.55
N PHE A 134 -0.48 20.20 9.32
CA PHE A 134 -1.02 19.69 8.06
C PHE A 134 -2.24 20.53 7.60
N PRO A 135 -2.05 21.82 7.29
CA PRO A 135 -3.16 22.70 6.94
C PRO A 135 -3.89 22.29 5.65
N GLU A 136 -3.25 21.53 4.76
CA GLU A 136 -3.84 21.04 3.51
C GLU A 136 -4.73 19.80 3.70
N TYR A 137 -4.67 19.15 4.87
CA TYR A 137 -5.49 17.98 5.14
C TYR A 137 -6.92 18.35 5.51
N ASP A 138 -7.89 17.89 4.72
CA ASP A 138 -9.31 17.97 5.04
C ASP A 138 -9.86 16.59 5.43
N PRO A 139 -10.25 16.37 6.70
CA PRO A 139 -10.88 15.12 7.13
C PRO A 139 -12.13 14.74 6.34
N LYS A 140 -12.81 15.70 5.69
CA LYS A 140 -13.99 15.45 4.85
C LYS A 140 -13.63 14.81 3.51
N GLU A 141 -12.42 15.04 3.00
CA GLU A 141 -11.93 14.40 1.78
C GLU A 141 -11.53 12.94 2.04
N ASN A 142 -11.18 12.58 3.29
CA ASN A 142 -10.79 11.22 3.67
C ASN A 142 -11.94 10.21 3.52
N ILE A 143 -11.82 9.34 2.51
CA ILE A 143 -12.82 8.31 2.23
C ILE A 143 -13.04 7.32 3.40
N ARG A 144 -12.01 7.05 4.21
CA ARG A 144 -12.12 6.12 5.34
C ARG A 144 -13.02 6.64 6.45
N ARG A 145 -12.95 7.94 6.75
CA ARG A 145 -13.83 8.59 7.73
C ARG A 145 -15.25 8.71 7.22
N ARG A 146 -15.44 8.91 5.90
CA ARG A 146 -16.77 8.92 5.28
C ARG A 146 -17.47 7.56 5.36
N VAL A 147 -16.73 6.46 5.23
CA VAL A 147 -17.28 5.11 5.36
C VAL A 147 -17.60 4.79 6.83
N LEU A 148 -16.77 5.23 7.79
CA LEU A 148 -17.03 5.09 9.23
C LEU A 148 -18.28 5.85 9.71
N ILE A 149 -18.57 7.02 9.15
CA ILE A 149 -19.77 7.81 9.50
C ILE A 149 -21.05 7.22 8.88
N LYS A 150 -20.94 6.38 7.83
CA LYS A 150 -22.06 5.70 7.19
C LYS A 150 -22.30 4.30 7.79
N GLY A 151 -22.16 4.18 9.12
CA GLY A 151 -21.89 2.88 9.74
C GLY A 151 -22.32 2.68 11.19
N GLY A 152 -23.18 3.53 11.76
CA GLY A 152 -24.11 3.00 12.78
C GLY A 152 -25.01 1.90 12.20
N PHE A 153 -25.15 1.87 10.86
CA PHE A 153 -25.66 0.79 10.03
C PHE A 153 -24.99 0.87 8.66
N ILE A 154 -24.53 -0.26 8.12
CA ILE A 154 -23.99 -0.37 6.75
C ILE A 154 -25.18 -0.54 5.79
N LEU A 155 -25.25 0.31 4.75
CA LEU A 155 -26.14 0.17 3.59
C LEU A 155 -25.31 -0.15 2.34
#